data_AF-A0A846Z495-F1
#
_entry.id   AF-A0A846Z495-F1
#
_cell.length_a   1.000
_cell.length_b   1.000
_cell.length_c   1.000
_cell.angle_alpha   90.00
_cell.angle_beta   90.00
_cell.angle_gamma   90.00
#
_symmetry.space_group_name_H-M   'P 1'
#
loop_
_entity.id
_entity.type
_entity.pdbx_description
1 polymer ?
#
loop_
_entity_poly.entity_id
_entity_poly.type
_entity_poly.pdbx_seq_one_letter_code
_entity_poly.pdbx_strand_id
1 'polypeptide(L)'
;MRVELLTVGDELLLGDTINGNAAWLGRRLADHGVEVTRSVVVGDELDVIVAAVTTALERADAVITTGGLGPTYDDLTRDALAAAAGVPLVRDPGLERRLRERVARAGRELQPMALRMADVPKGARALVNSAGSAPGLRIELPGGIVYALPGVPFEMRTIMDEVVLPELARAAGLPAVARRTLRTARMWESVVATRLAEVEAMDGVKLAYLPDPAEVKIRITVAGPDAAGRLEGVERRVRSLLGPAVYGAEDDSLDRVVHRLLAARGETVAAAESLTGGLIGAELTAMPGSSATYAGGMVTYATEAKRRLLGVPADLLAEHGAVHPDVAAAMAAGVRDAVGATYGLAVTGVAGPDTQDGHPVGTVYIGVAGPGNSRTVVSPKLPVPGAGAEIRAVIRRMTVVHALELLRRVLMGLDAEDESEEAQADREDRD
;
A
#
# COMPACT_ATOMS: atom_id res chain seq x y z
N MET A 1 -16.75 23.00 -10.53
CA MET A 1 -15.42 23.26 -11.12
C MET A 1 -15.11 22.12 -12.07
N ARG A 2 -14.80 22.43 -13.33
CA ARG A 2 -14.47 21.47 -14.39
C ARG A 2 -12.97 21.42 -14.58
N VAL A 3 -12.42 20.20 -14.62
CA VAL A 3 -11.00 19.95 -14.84
C VAL A 3 -10.80 19.11 -16.10
N GLU A 4 -9.79 19.45 -16.90
CA GLU A 4 -9.30 18.57 -17.96
C GLU A 4 -7.92 18.02 -17.64
N LEU A 5 -7.69 16.77 -18.05
CA LEU A 5 -6.42 16.10 -17.93
C LEU A 5 -5.68 16.11 -19.28
N LEU A 6 -4.39 16.46 -19.25
CA LEU A 6 -3.52 16.44 -20.41
C LEU A 6 -2.25 15.64 -20.09
N THR A 7 -2.12 14.45 -20.65
CA THR A 7 -0.87 13.68 -20.53
C THR A 7 0.03 13.95 -21.73
N VAL A 8 1.30 14.23 -21.48
CA VAL A 8 2.31 14.51 -22.52
C VAL A 8 3.29 13.35 -22.54
N GLY A 9 3.53 12.76 -23.71
CA GLY A 9 4.47 11.68 -23.91
C GLY A 9 4.20 10.88 -25.19
N ASP A 10 5.17 10.84 -26.10
CA ASP A 10 5.08 10.05 -27.34
C ASP A 10 4.87 8.55 -27.05
N GLU A 11 5.48 8.01 -26.00
CA GLU A 11 5.35 6.62 -25.57
C GLU A 11 3.91 6.24 -25.19
N LEU A 12 3.11 7.23 -24.79
CA LEU A 12 1.70 7.04 -24.46
C LEU A 12 0.82 7.04 -25.71
N LEU A 13 1.19 7.84 -26.73
CA LEU A 13 0.53 7.80 -28.03
C LEU A 13 0.80 6.48 -28.76
N LEU A 14 2.03 5.96 -28.65
CA LEU A 14 2.44 4.68 -29.24
C LEU A 14 1.90 3.47 -28.47
N GLY A 15 1.50 3.65 -27.21
CA GLY A 15 1.01 2.58 -26.34
C GLY A 15 2.11 1.73 -25.71
N ASP A 16 3.37 2.17 -25.77
CA ASP A 16 4.50 1.53 -25.10
C ASP A 16 4.34 1.58 -23.57
N THR A 17 3.68 2.64 -23.08
CA THR A 17 3.31 2.80 -21.67
C THR A 17 1.80 2.96 -21.52
N ILE A 18 1.20 2.20 -20.60
CA ILE A 18 -0.20 2.41 -20.22
C ILE A 18 -0.30 3.72 -19.46
N ASN A 19 -1.25 4.59 -19.84
CA ASN A 19 -1.50 5.86 -19.14
C ASN A 19 -2.17 5.65 -17.77
N GLY A 20 -1.40 5.12 -16.81
CA GLY A 20 -1.82 4.92 -15.43
C GLY A 20 -1.98 6.23 -14.65
N ASN A 21 -1.31 7.31 -15.09
CA ASN A 21 -1.40 8.62 -14.45
C ASN A 21 -2.78 9.25 -14.63
N ALA A 22 -3.29 9.30 -15.87
CA ALA A 22 -4.65 9.80 -16.13
C ALA A 22 -5.70 8.96 -15.39
N ALA A 23 -5.55 7.63 -15.39
CA ALA A 23 -6.45 6.74 -14.66
C ALA A 23 -6.44 7.00 -13.15
N TRP A 24 -5.26 7.26 -12.56
CA TRP A 24 -5.14 7.58 -11.14
C TRP A 24 -5.69 8.98 -10.83
N LEU A 25 -5.34 10.00 -11.62
CA LEU A 25 -5.81 11.38 -11.46
C LEU A 25 -7.34 11.47 -11.56
N GLY A 26 -7.94 10.82 -12.56
CA GLY A 26 -9.39 10.79 -12.75
C GLY A 26 -10.11 10.22 -11.54
N ARG A 27 -9.67 9.06 -11.03
CA ARG A 27 -10.22 8.48 -9.78
C ARG A 27 -10.03 9.42 -8.60
N ARG A 28 -8.83 10.00 -8.46
CA ARG A 28 -8.51 10.85 -7.32
C ARG A 28 -9.33 12.14 -7.27
N LEU A 29 -9.55 12.78 -8.41
CA LEU A 29 -10.38 13.97 -8.54
C LEU A 29 -11.86 13.66 -8.29
N ALA A 30 -12.37 12.57 -8.88
CA ALA A 30 -13.73 12.11 -8.67
C ALA A 30 -14.02 11.79 -7.19
N ASP A 31 -13.07 11.14 -6.49
CA ASP A 31 -13.15 10.88 -5.05
C ASP A 31 -13.30 12.16 -4.21
N HIS A 32 -12.94 13.32 -4.74
CA HIS A 32 -13.00 14.62 -4.09
C HIS A 32 -14.12 15.52 -4.62
N GLY A 33 -15.00 15.01 -5.50
CA GLY A 33 -16.08 15.79 -6.09
C GLY A 33 -15.62 16.81 -7.13
N VAL A 34 -14.41 16.66 -7.67
CA VAL A 34 -13.93 17.45 -8.81
C VAL A 34 -14.30 16.73 -10.09
N GLU A 35 -15.04 17.42 -10.97
CA GLU A 35 -15.50 16.87 -12.24
C GLU A 35 -14.38 16.89 -13.28
N VAL A 36 -14.03 15.72 -13.80
CA VAL A 36 -13.12 15.59 -14.95
C VAL A 36 -13.94 15.46 -16.22
N THR A 37 -13.87 16.47 -17.10
CA THR A 37 -14.72 16.53 -18.31
C THR A 37 -14.06 15.90 -19.53
N ARG A 38 -12.74 15.87 -19.59
CA ARG A 38 -11.97 15.30 -20.69
C ARG A 38 -10.58 14.89 -20.24
N SER A 39 -10.05 13.85 -20.89
CA SER A 39 -8.65 13.45 -20.80
C SER A 39 -8.08 13.36 -22.21
N VAL A 40 -6.93 13.98 -22.45
CA VAL A 40 -6.24 13.99 -23.75
C VAL A 40 -4.80 13.53 -23.56
N VAL A 41 -4.28 12.80 -24.53
CA VAL A 41 -2.86 12.48 -24.65
C VAL A 41 -2.31 13.23 -25.87
N VAL A 42 -1.15 13.86 -25.72
CA VAL A 42 -0.44 14.57 -26.80
C VAL A 42 1.03 14.18 -26.83
N GLY A 43 1.66 14.39 -27.98
CA GLY A 43 3.09 14.15 -28.18
C GLY A 43 3.96 15.27 -27.60
N ASP A 44 5.27 15.03 -27.64
CA ASP A 44 6.29 15.92 -27.10
C ASP A 44 6.65 17.06 -28.06
N GLU A 45 5.64 17.74 -28.61
CA GLU A 45 5.82 18.91 -29.47
C GLU A 45 5.27 20.19 -28.84
N LEU A 46 6.09 21.25 -28.85
CA LEU A 46 5.79 22.54 -28.22
C LEU A 46 4.41 23.09 -28.62
N ASP A 47 4.16 23.23 -29.92
CA ASP A 47 2.92 23.83 -30.45
C ASP A 47 1.69 22.98 -30.16
N VAL A 48 1.86 21.64 -30.13
CA VAL A 48 0.79 20.68 -29.81
C VAL A 48 0.39 20.82 -28.34
N ILE A 49 1.37 20.88 -27.42
CA ILE A 49 1.11 21.07 -25.99
C ILE A 49 0.45 22.43 -25.75
N VAL A 50 0.94 23.51 -26.36
CA VAL A 50 0.34 24.86 -26.25
C VAL A 50 -1.12 24.81 -26.69
N ALA A 51 -1.39 24.31 -27.89
CA ALA A 51 -2.74 24.24 -28.43
C ALA A 51 -3.68 23.41 -27.55
N ALA A 52 -3.21 22.28 -27.03
CA ALA A 52 -4.00 21.41 -26.17
C ALA A 52 -4.36 22.08 -24.84
N VAL A 53 -3.40 22.75 -24.20
CA VAL A 53 -3.63 23.49 -22.95
C VAL A 53 -4.61 24.65 -23.16
N THR A 54 -4.39 25.49 -24.17
CA THR A 54 -5.25 26.66 -24.41
C THR A 54 -6.67 26.24 -24.78
N THR A 55 -6.82 25.23 -25.65
CA THR A 55 -8.12 24.68 -26.05
C THR A 55 -8.87 24.02 -24.89
N ALA A 56 -8.16 23.43 -23.92
CA ALA A 56 -8.79 22.89 -22.72
C ALA A 56 -9.31 24.01 -21.80
N LEU A 57 -8.57 25.11 -21.65
CA LEU A 57 -8.98 26.27 -20.84
C LEU A 57 -10.16 27.05 -21.41
N GLU A 58 -10.52 26.88 -22.69
CA GLU A 58 -11.77 27.44 -23.24
C GLU A 58 -13.03 26.82 -22.61
N ARG A 59 -12.91 25.62 -22.03
CA ARG A 59 -14.04 24.82 -21.54
C ARG A 59 -13.89 24.28 -20.13
N ALA A 60 -12.74 24.46 -19.49
CA ALA A 60 -12.46 23.99 -18.13
C ALA A 60 -11.89 25.12 -17.27
N ASP A 61 -12.17 25.06 -15.97
CA ASP A 61 -11.71 26.06 -15.00
C ASP A 61 -10.23 25.81 -14.62
N ALA A 62 -9.77 24.57 -14.75
CA ALA A 62 -8.37 24.20 -14.63
C ALA A 62 -7.97 23.05 -15.55
N VAL A 63 -6.68 23.00 -15.89
CA VAL A 63 -6.04 21.90 -16.61
C VAL A 63 -4.96 21.29 -15.73
N ILE A 64 -4.95 19.97 -15.61
CA ILE A 64 -3.85 19.24 -14.96
C ILE A 64 -3.08 18.51 -16.05
N THR A 65 -1.83 18.88 -16.23
CA THR A 65 -0.92 18.21 -17.15
C THR A 65 0.11 17.37 -16.40
N THR A 66 0.52 16.24 -16.98
CA THR A 66 1.57 15.37 -16.44
C THR A 66 2.44 14.82 -17.57
N GLY A 67 3.76 14.85 -17.35
CA GLY A 67 4.77 14.59 -18.38
C GLY A 67 5.56 15.86 -18.73
N GLY A 68 6.67 15.70 -19.46
CA GLY A 68 7.43 16.79 -20.08
C GLY A 68 8.05 17.86 -19.14
N LEU A 69 8.30 17.53 -17.86
CA LEU A 69 8.90 18.43 -16.85
C LEU A 69 10.33 18.05 -16.46
N GLY A 70 10.89 17.00 -17.03
CA GLY A 70 12.26 16.59 -16.76
C GLY A 70 13.30 17.51 -17.43
N PRO A 71 14.55 17.05 -17.45
CA PRO A 71 15.65 17.82 -17.99
C PRO A 71 15.88 17.63 -19.50
N THR A 72 15.29 16.64 -20.15
CA THR A 72 15.65 16.27 -21.53
C THR A 72 15.09 17.27 -22.56
N TYR A 73 15.41 17.06 -23.84
CA TYR A 73 15.06 18.00 -24.92
C TYR A 73 13.59 17.88 -25.36
N ASP A 74 13.04 16.68 -25.23
CA ASP A 74 11.61 16.34 -25.39
C ASP A 74 10.76 16.80 -24.19
N ASP A 75 11.36 17.12 -23.04
CA ASP A 75 10.66 17.74 -21.91
C ASP A 75 10.28 19.22 -22.19
N LEU A 76 9.17 19.40 -22.91
CA LEU A 76 8.71 20.69 -23.43
C LEU A 76 7.51 21.29 -22.69
N THR A 77 6.93 20.63 -21.69
CA THR A 77 5.71 21.13 -21.01
C THR A 77 5.94 22.48 -20.35
N ARG A 78 7.08 22.68 -19.67
CA ARG A 78 7.44 23.98 -19.10
C ARG A 78 7.53 25.08 -20.17
N ASP A 79 8.20 24.78 -21.27
CA ASP A 79 8.44 25.69 -22.39
C ASP A 79 7.10 26.05 -23.07
N ALA A 80 6.21 25.07 -23.23
CA ALA A 80 4.85 25.26 -23.74
C ALA A 80 4.02 26.18 -22.84
N LEU A 81 4.09 26.01 -21.51
CA LEU A 81 3.38 26.90 -20.58
C LEU A 81 3.91 28.33 -20.61
N ALA A 82 5.22 28.51 -20.80
CA ALA A 82 5.81 29.84 -20.98
C ALA A 82 5.34 30.50 -22.28
N ALA A 83 5.30 29.73 -23.38
CA ALA A 83 4.79 30.19 -24.67
C ALA A 83 3.30 30.57 -24.58
N ALA A 84 2.46 29.72 -23.96
CA ALA A 84 1.03 29.98 -23.78
C ALA A 84 0.75 31.22 -22.90
N ALA A 85 1.61 31.50 -21.92
CA ALA A 85 1.53 32.70 -21.10
C ALA A 85 2.11 33.97 -21.78
N GLY A 86 2.86 33.82 -22.87
CA GLY A 86 3.59 34.93 -23.49
C GLY A 86 4.72 35.49 -22.61
N VAL A 87 5.36 34.64 -21.79
CA VAL A 87 6.40 35.04 -20.84
C VAL A 87 7.68 34.22 -21.03
N PRO A 88 8.86 34.76 -20.66
CA PRO A 88 10.09 33.98 -20.72
C PRO A 88 10.18 32.97 -19.57
N LEU A 89 11.02 31.96 -19.75
CA LEU A 89 11.53 31.14 -18.66
C LEU A 89 12.57 31.91 -17.85
N VAL A 90 12.48 31.81 -16.53
CA VAL A 90 13.43 32.38 -15.58
C VAL A 90 13.93 31.30 -14.64
N ARG A 91 15.22 31.32 -14.31
CA ARG A 91 15.78 30.38 -13.35
C ARG A 91 15.38 30.74 -11.94
N ASP A 92 14.76 29.81 -11.23
CA ASP A 92 14.45 29.94 -9.81
C ASP A 92 15.68 29.55 -8.96
N PRO A 93 16.28 30.48 -8.20
CA PRO A 93 17.47 30.19 -7.39
C PRO A 93 17.22 29.17 -6.27
N GLY A 94 15.97 29.06 -5.79
CA GLY A 94 15.58 28.09 -4.77
C GLY A 94 15.55 26.67 -5.32
N LEU A 95 14.95 26.47 -6.49
CA LEU A 95 14.94 25.19 -7.21
C LEU A 95 16.35 24.77 -7.62
N GLU A 96 17.14 25.70 -8.16
CA GLU A 96 18.53 25.42 -8.51
C GLU A 96 19.35 24.95 -7.30
N ARG A 97 19.21 25.64 -6.15
CA ARG A 97 19.87 25.23 -4.91
C ARG A 97 19.44 23.83 -4.48
N ARG A 98 18.15 23.52 -4.52
CA ARG A 98 17.62 22.18 -4.18
C ARG A 98 18.18 21.08 -5.08
N LEU A 99 18.31 21.33 -6.38
CA LEU A 99 18.91 20.40 -7.33
C LEU A 99 20.38 20.14 -6.99
N ARG A 100 21.15 21.20 -6.71
CA ARG A 100 22.56 21.10 -6.30
C ARG A 100 22.70 20.31 -5.00
N GLU A 101 21.91 20.62 -3.97
CA GLU A 101 21.93 19.92 -2.68
C GLU A 101 21.57 18.43 -2.81
N ARG A 102 20.59 18.09 -3.66
CA ARG A 102 20.19 16.70 -3.90
C ARG A 102 21.30 15.91 -4.57
N VAL A 103 21.93 16.48 -5.60
CA VAL A 103 23.02 15.82 -6.34
C VAL A 103 24.29 15.70 -5.50
N ALA A 104 24.61 16.72 -4.69
CA ALA A 104 25.70 16.66 -3.73
C ALA A 104 25.51 15.57 -2.66
N ARG A 105 24.28 15.42 -2.11
CA ARG A 105 23.96 14.32 -1.18
C ARG A 105 24.14 12.94 -1.80
N ALA A 106 23.97 12.82 -3.11
CA ALA A 106 24.20 11.59 -3.85
C ALA A 106 25.68 11.38 -4.27
N GLY A 107 26.60 12.28 -3.89
CA GLY A 107 28.01 12.21 -4.27
C GLY A 107 28.26 12.38 -5.77
N ARG A 108 27.34 13.05 -6.49
CA ARG A 108 27.40 13.25 -7.95
C ARG A 108 27.59 14.74 -8.27
N GLU A 109 28.02 15.02 -9.50
CA GLU A 109 28.04 16.38 -10.05
C GLU A 109 26.75 16.68 -10.82
N LEU A 110 26.27 17.93 -10.69
CA LEU A 110 25.06 18.39 -11.36
C LEU A 110 25.33 18.57 -12.85
N GLN A 111 24.65 17.78 -13.67
CA GLN A 111 24.73 17.92 -15.12
C GLN A 111 24.09 19.25 -15.54
N PRO A 112 24.68 20.01 -16.48
CA PRO A 112 24.15 21.30 -16.91
C PRO A 112 22.69 21.23 -17.37
N MET A 113 22.31 20.14 -18.05
CA MET A 113 20.96 19.93 -18.55
C MET A 113 19.92 19.80 -17.42
N ALA A 114 20.31 19.32 -16.24
CA ALA A 114 19.42 19.23 -15.07
C ALA A 114 18.96 20.61 -14.57
N LEU A 115 19.71 21.68 -14.84
CA LEU A 115 19.33 23.06 -14.48
C LEU A 115 18.06 23.52 -15.19
N ARG A 116 17.67 22.90 -16.31
CA ARG A 116 16.39 23.18 -16.99
C ARG A 116 15.20 22.96 -16.05
N MET A 117 15.28 22.00 -15.13
CA MET A 117 14.21 21.76 -14.14
C MET A 117 14.06 22.90 -13.10
N ALA A 118 15.03 23.83 -13.04
CA ALA A 118 14.93 25.05 -12.24
C ALA A 118 14.46 26.27 -13.05
N ASP A 119 14.34 26.14 -14.36
CA ASP A 119 13.73 27.18 -15.19
C ASP A 119 12.21 27.07 -15.04
N VAL A 120 11.52 28.19 -14.85
CA VAL A 120 10.07 28.25 -14.68
C VAL A 120 9.50 29.43 -15.47
N PRO A 121 8.26 29.36 -16.01
CA PRO A 121 7.65 30.52 -16.64
C PRO A 121 7.57 31.69 -15.66
N LYS A 122 7.93 32.90 -16.10
CA LYS A 122 7.84 34.09 -15.24
C LYS A 122 6.39 34.28 -14.76
N GLY A 123 6.20 34.31 -13.44
CA GLY A 123 4.88 34.40 -12.79
C GLY A 123 4.25 33.06 -12.44
N ALA A 124 4.84 31.94 -12.86
CA ALA A 124 4.46 30.63 -12.36
C ALA A 124 4.95 30.42 -10.92
N ARG A 125 4.21 29.62 -10.16
CA ARG A 125 4.58 29.17 -8.82
C ARG A 125 5.05 27.72 -8.89
N ALA A 126 6.26 27.46 -8.41
CA ALA A 126 6.74 26.09 -8.25
C ALA A 126 5.93 25.36 -7.17
N LEU A 127 5.49 24.14 -7.48
CA LEU A 127 4.83 23.23 -6.54
C LEU A 127 5.90 22.36 -5.90
N VAL A 128 5.89 22.33 -4.56
CA VAL A 128 6.89 21.60 -3.80
C VAL A 128 6.77 20.11 -4.08
N ASN A 129 7.82 19.53 -4.65
CA ASN A 129 7.97 18.09 -4.78
C ASN A 129 8.82 17.57 -3.61
N SER A 130 8.19 16.91 -2.63
CA SER A 130 8.86 16.29 -1.49
C SER A 130 9.42 14.89 -1.84
N ALA A 131 8.87 14.22 -2.87
CA ALA A 131 9.24 12.88 -3.28
C ALA A 131 10.33 12.83 -4.38
N GLY A 132 10.58 13.93 -5.08
CA GLY A 132 11.30 13.96 -6.35
C GLY A 132 12.16 15.19 -6.62
N SER A 133 12.72 15.26 -7.82
CA SER A 133 13.64 16.35 -8.23
C SER A 133 12.97 17.44 -9.06
N ALA A 134 12.08 17.07 -9.98
CA ALA A 134 11.37 18.03 -10.81
C ALA A 134 10.21 18.65 -10.01
N PRO A 135 10.17 19.97 -9.77
CA PRO A 135 9.00 20.58 -9.15
C PRO A 135 7.79 20.46 -10.09
N GLY A 136 6.59 20.46 -9.52
CA GLY A 136 5.41 20.79 -10.32
C GLY A 136 5.37 22.30 -10.59
N LEU A 137 4.50 22.74 -11.50
CA LEU A 137 4.28 24.16 -11.79
C LEU A 137 2.79 24.49 -11.68
N ARG A 138 2.47 25.65 -11.12
CA ARG A 138 1.15 26.28 -11.26
C ARG A 138 1.31 27.59 -11.99
N ILE A 139 0.51 27.78 -13.04
CA ILE A 139 0.49 29.03 -13.81
C ILE A 139 -0.96 29.43 -14.09
N GLU A 140 -1.22 30.73 -14.01
CA GLU A 140 -2.48 31.32 -14.45
C GLU A 140 -2.34 31.70 -15.92
N LEU A 141 -3.25 31.21 -16.75
CA LEU A 141 -3.35 31.53 -18.16
C LEU A 141 -4.72 32.18 -18.43
N PRO A 142 -4.90 32.85 -19.58
CA PRO A 142 -6.22 33.27 -20.00
C PRO A 142 -7.20 32.09 -19.98
N GLY A 143 -8.30 32.22 -19.23
CA GLY A 143 -9.34 31.19 -19.13
C GLY A 143 -9.28 30.32 -17.87
N GLY A 144 -8.12 30.18 -17.20
CA GLY A 144 -8.05 29.38 -15.97
C GLY A 144 -6.64 29.06 -15.48
N ILE A 145 -6.55 28.04 -14.63
CA ILE A 145 -5.28 27.64 -13.97
C ILE A 145 -4.75 26.35 -14.58
N VAL A 146 -3.44 26.29 -14.84
CA VAL A 146 -2.77 25.06 -15.24
C VAL A 146 -1.84 24.56 -14.14
N TYR A 147 -1.98 23.29 -13.80
CA TYR A 147 -1.08 22.56 -12.91
C TYR A 147 -0.28 21.56 -13.75
N ALA A 148 1.04 21.74 -13.86
CA ALA A 148 1.92 20.76 -14.46
C ALA A 148 2.58 19.90 -13.39
N LEU A 149 2.48 18.59 -13.54
CA LEU A 149 2.99 17.58 -12.63
C LEU A 149 4.05 16.71 -13.33
N PRO A 150 5.02 16.14 -12.60
CA PRO A 150 5.98 15.21 -13.18
C PRO A 150 5.28 14.00 -13.83
N GLY A 151 5.92 13.37 -14.81
CA GLY A 151 5.46 12.10 -15.40
C GLY A 151 5.65 10.89 -14.47
N VAL A 152 6.60 10.99 -13.53
CA VAL A 152 6.89 9.92 -12.57
C VAL A 152 5.71 9.74 -11.60
N PRO A 153 5.07 8.54 -11.53
CA PRO A 153 3.80 8.37 -10.83
C PRO A 153 3.82 8.76 -9.36
N PHE A 154 4.84 8.37 -8.59
CA PHE A 154 4.88 8.68 -7.16
C PHE A 154 5.07 10.18 -6.90
N GLU A 155 5.88 10.88 -7.71
CA GLU A 155 6.08 12.32 -7.60
C GLU A 155 4.80 13.09 -7.92
N MET A 156 4.12 12.71 -9.02
CA MET A 156 2.84 13.27 -9.43
C MET A 156 1.79 13.12 -8.31
N ARG A 157 1.66 11.92 -7.73
CA ARG A 157 0.69 11.62 -6.67
C ARG A 157 0.93 12.48 -5.43
N THR A 158 2.18 12.60 -5.00
CA THR A 158 2.56 13.44 -3.85
C THR A 158 2.17 14.89 -4.05
N ILE A 159 2.53 15.50 -5.19
CA ILE A 159 2.19 16.91 -5.46
C ILE A 159 0.68 17.11 -5.59
N MET A 160 0.00 16.15 -6.24
CA MET A 160 -1.46 16.19 -6.39
C MET A 160 -2.14 16.21 -5.02
N ASP A 161 -1.76 15.30 -4.13
CA ASP A 161 -2.40 15.13 -2.81
C ASP A 161 -2.04 16.25 -1.83
N GLU A 162 -0.79 16.67 -1.79
CA GLU A 162 -0.31 17.67 -0.82
C GLU A 162 -0.66 19.11 -1.22
N VAL A 163 -0.78 19.40 -2.52
CA VAL A 163 -0.85 20.78 -3.02
C VAL A 163 -2.04 21.04 -3.93
N VAL A 164 -2.16 20.32 -5.05
CA VAL A 164 -3.14 20.66 -6.10
C VAL A 164 -4.57 20.41 -5.63
N LEU A 165 -4.81 19.26 -5.00
CA LEU A 165 -6.15 18.85 -4.59
C LEU A 165 -6.74 19.74 -3.48
N PRO A 166 -5.98 20.11 -2.42
CA PRO A 166 -6.43 21.13 -1.47
C PRO A 166 -6.72 22.50 -2.10
N GLU A 167 -6.03 22.88 -3.18
CA GLU A 167 -6.31 24.13 -3.90
C GLU A 167 -7.58 24.06 -4.74
N LEU A 168 -7.75 22.99 -5.51
CA LEU A 168 -8.97 22.75 -6.29
C LEU A 168 -10.21 22.67 -5.39
N ALA A 169 -10.11 21.96 -4.27
CA ALA A 169 -11.22 21.85 -3.31
C ALA A 169 -11.66 23.22 -2.77
N ARG A 170 -10.69 24.07 -2.40
CA ARG A 170 -10.96 25.45 -1.95
C ARG A 170 -11.58 26.31 -3.05
N ALA A 171 -11.05 26.24 -4.27
CA ALA A 171 -11.56 27.01 -5.40
C ALA A 171 -12.98 26.59 -5.82
N ALA A 172 -13.28 25.29 -5.75
CA ALA A 172 -14.56 24.73 -6.12
C ALA A 172 -15.65 24.86 -5.03
N GLY A 173 -15.30 25.36 -3.84
CA GLY A 173 -16.21 25.40 -2.69
C GLY A 173 -16.66 24.00 -2.24
N LEU A 174 -15.85 22.97 -2.52
CA LEU A 174 -16.16 21.60 -2.17
C LEU A 174 -16.09 21.43 -0.64
N PRO A 175 -16.97 20.61 -0.03
CA PRO A 175 -16.92 20.38 1.40
C PRO A 175 -15.53 19.85 1.78
N ALA A 176 -15.02 20.23 2.95
CA ALA A 176 -13.80 19.65 3.46
C ALA A 176 -13.96 18.13 3.53
N VAL A 177 -12.94 17.38 3.09
CA VAL A 177 -12.92 15.93 3.12
C VAL A 177 -11.69 15.46 3.88
N ALA A 178 -11.89 14.57 4.84
CA ALA A 178 -10.82 13.88 5.53
C ALA A 178 -10.94 12.38 5.27
N ARG A 179 -9.81 11.68 5.17
CA ARG A 179 -9.77 10.23 4.93
C ARG A 179 -8.80 9.55 5.86
N ARG A 180 -9.11 8.31 6.20
CA ARG A 180 -8.21 7.40 6.91
C ARG A 180 -8.38 5.99 6.40
N THR A 181 -7.26 5.29 6.19
CA THR A 181 -7.31 3.86 5.89
C THR A 181 -6.96 3.07 7.14
N LEU A 182 -7.86 2.19 7.58
CA LEU A 182 -7.58 1.22 8.64
C LEU A 182 -7.30 -0.14 8.01
N ARG A 183 -6.45 -0.93 8.65
CA ARG A 183 -6.06 -2.25 8.15
C ARG A 183 -6.49 -3.32 9.12
N THR A 184 -7.15 -4.35 8.60
CA THR A 184 -7.61 -5.47 9.41
C THR A 184 -6.96 -6.77 8.98
N ALA A 185 -6.84 -7.71 9.92
CA ALA A 185 -6.42 -9.08 9.63
C ALA A 185 -7.48 -10.07 10.15
N ARG A 186 -7.57 -11.24 9.53
CA ARG A 186 -8.46 -12.36 9.92
C ARG A 186 -9.97 -12.07 9.86
N MET A 187 -10.39 -10.95 9.27
CA MET A 187 -11.80 -10.64 9.09
C MET A 187 -12.18 -10.60 7.62
N TRP A 188 -13.28 -11.26 7.29
CA TRP A 188 -13.89 -11.21 5.96
C TRP A 188 -14.59 -9.88 5.73
N GLU A 189 -14.59 -9.42 4.48
CA GLU A 189 -15.26 -8.19 4.08
C GLU A 189 -16.72 -8.15 4.55
N SER A 190 -17.47 -9.25 4.38
CA SER A 190 -18.86 -9.31 4.84
C SER A 190 -19.01 -9.16 6.35
N VAL A 191 -18.06 -9.68 7.13
CA VAL A 191 -18.07 -9.54 8.60
C VAL A 191 -17.74 -8.11 8.99
N VAL A 192 -16.75 -7.50 8.33
CA VAL A 192 -16.39 -6.10 8.53
C VAL A 192 -17.57 -5.18 8.18
N ALA A 193 -18.20 -5.37 7.02
CA ALA A 193 -19.33 -4.57 6.58
C ALA A 193 -20.52 -4.69 7.54
N THR A 194 -20.86 -5.90 7.98
CA THR A 194 -21.93 -6.12 8.98
C THR A 194 -21.63 -5.39 10.29
N ARG A 195 -20.40 -5.53 10.83
CA ARG A 195 -20.00 -4.85 12.08
C ARG A 195 -19.96 -3.34 11.96
N LEU A 196 -19.78 -2.79 10.76
CA LEU A 196 -19.65 -1.35 10.49
C LEU A 196 -20.90 -0.71 9.90
N ALA A 197 -22.02 -1.42 9.77
CA ALA A 197 -23.25 -0.90 9.21
C ALA A 197 -23.73 0.40 9.87
N GLU A 198 -23.61 0.51 11.21
CA GLU A 198 -23.96 1.74 11.95
C GLU A 198 -23.05 2.93 11.63
N VAL A 199 -21.76 2.66 11.33
CA VAL A 199 -20.80 3.70 10.95
C VAL A 199 -21.07 4.19 9.54
N GLU A 200 -21.39 3.28 8.64
CA GLU A 200 -21.73 3.60 7.25
C GLU A 200 -23.04 4.39 7.13
N ALA A 201 -23.96 4.23 8.09
CA ALA A 201 -25.21 5.01 8.17
C ALA A 201 -25.01 6.44 8.70
N MET A 202 -23.81 6.84 9.15
CA MET A 202 -23.54 8.19 9.65
C MET A 202 -23.53 9.20 8.50
N ASP A 203 -24.18 10.36 8.70
CA ASP A 203 -24.22 11.41 7.69
C ASP A 203 -22.82 11.88 7.27
N GLY A 204 -22.59 12.08 5.97
CA GLY A 204 -21.29 12.49 5.44
C GLY A 204 -20.13 11.50 5.67
N VAL A 205 -20.40 10.26 6.10
CA VAL A 205 -19.40 9.18 6.20
C VAL A 205 -19.59 8.20 5.06
N LYS A 206 -18.50 7.80 4.42
CA LYS A 206 -18.47 6.73 3.42
C LYS A 206 -17.36 5.76 3.76
N LEU A 207 -17.69 4.47 3.79
CA LEU A 207 -16.73 3.39 3.92
C LEU A 207 -16.47 2.78 2.53
N ALA A 208 -15.22 2.41 2.28
CA ALA A 208 -14.87 1.56 1.14
C ALA A 208 -14.02 0.39 1.66
N TYR A 209 -14.45 -0.82 1.34
CA TYR A 209 -13.75 -2.06 1.68
C TYR A 209 -12.87 -2.46 0.50
N LEU A 210 -11.59 -2.65 0.76
CA LEU A 210 -10.57 -2.95 -0.24
C LEU A 210 -9.93 -4.29 0.14
N PRO A 211 -10.46 -5.43 -0.35
CA PRO A 211 -9.97 -6.75 0.00
C PRO A 211 -8.59 -7.04 -0.61
N ASP A 212 -7.79 -7.77 0.15
CA ASP A 212 -6.45 -8.29 -0.15
C ASP A 212 -6.38 -9.71 0.47
N PRO A 213 -5.57 -10.67 -0.01
CA PRO A 213 -5.46 -11.97 0.66
C PRO A 213 -5.27 -11.91 2.19
N ALA A 214 -6.31 -12.33 2.93
CA ALA A 214 -6.42 -12.32 4.40
C ALA A 214 -6.36 -10.94 5.09
N GLU A 215 -6.52 -9.84 4.35
CA GLU A 215 -6.58 -8.47 4.86
C GLU A 215 -7.75 -7.71 4.21
N VAL A 216 -8.45 -6.90 4.98
CA VAL A 216 -9.44 -5.95 4.44
C VAL A 216 -9.04 -4.54 4.88
N LYS A 217 -8.71 -3.69 3.91
CA LYS A 217 -8.45 -2.27 4.20
C LYS A 217 -9.78 -1.53 4.17
N ILE A 218 -10.03 -0.76 5.22
CA ILE A 218 -11.25 0.03 5.39
C ILE A 218 -10.87 1.49 5.20
N ARG A 219 -11.26 2.07 4.07
CA ARG A 219 -11.07 3.49 3.81
C ARG A 219 -12.28 4.26 4.29
N ILE A 220 -12.10 5.01 5.36
CA ILE A 220 -13.07 5.94 5.93
C ILE A 220 -12.91 7.27 5.18
N THR A 221 -14.01 7.78 4.64
CA THR A 221 -14.10 9.13 4.07
C THR A 221 -15.14 9.90 4.85
N VAL A 222 -14.77 11.07 5.37
CA VAL A 222 -15.70 11.98 6.04
C VAL A 222 -15.72 13.30 5.27
N ALA A 223 -16.91 13.75 4.88
CA ALA A 223 -17.13 15.02 4.20
C ALA A 223 -17.98 15.96 5.05
N GLY A 224 -17.73 17.27 4.91
CA GLY A 224 -18.50 18.34 5.54
C GLY A 224 -17.67 19.20 6.50
N PRO A 225 -18.33 20.09 7.27
CA PRO A 225 -17.66 20.89 8.28
C PRO A 225 -16.93 20.01 9.30
N ASP A 226 -15.72 20.45 9.69
CA ASP A 226 -14.85 19.72 10.62
C ASP A 226 -14.63 18.25 10.25
N ALA A 227 -14.47 17.95 8.96
CA ALA A 227 -14.23 16.59 8.48
C ALA A 227 -13.07 15.89 9.21
N ALA A 228 -12.01 16.62 9.56
CA ALA A 228 -10.87 16.08 10.29
C ALA A 228 -11.23 15.67 11.73
N GLY A 229 -11.88 16.53 12.53
CA GLY A 229 -12.31 16.19 13.89
C GLY A 229 -13.34 15.06 13.90
N ARG A 230 -14.27 15.08 12.95
CA ARG A 230 -15.26 14.01 12.77
C ARG A 230 -14.62 12.67 12.38
N LEU A 231 -13.61 12.68 11.51
CA LEU A 231 -12.87 11.47 11.11
C LEU A 231 -12.25 10.76 12.32
N GLU A 232 -11.69 11.50 13.28
CA GLU A 232 -11.15 10.89 14.51
C GLU A 232 -12.24 10.19 15.34
N GLY A 233 -13.43 10.80 15.43
CA GLY A 233 -14.58 10.19 16.09
C GLY A 233 -15.05 8.90 15.41
N VAL A 234 -15.14 8.93 14.07
CA VAL A 234 -15.51 7.79 13.24
C VAL A 234 -14.49 6.67 13.37
N GLU A 235 -13.19 6.97 13.29
CA GLU A 235 -12.12 5.98 13.49
C GLU A 235 -12.22 5.31 14.87
N ARG A 236 -12.40 6.08 15.94
CA ARG A 236 -12.56 5.52 17.29
C ARG A 236 -13.73 4.54 17.35
N ARG A 237 -14.85 4.87 16.69
CA ARG A 237 -16.01 3.95 16.62
C ARG A 237 -15.67 2.69 15.83
N VAL A 238 -15.03 2.80 14.67
CA VAL A 238 -14.60 1.63 13.88
C VAL A 238 -13.66 0.72 14.69
N ARG A 239 -12.65 1.29 15.35
CA ARG A 239 -11.73 0.53 16.22
C ARG A 239 -12.45 -0.13 17.39
N SER A 240 -13.44 0.53 17.98
CA SER A 240 -14.26 -0.07 19.04
C SER A 240 -15.10 -1.25 18.56
N LEU A 241 -15.62 -1.21 17.33
CA LEU A 241 -16.48 -2.26 16.76
C LEU A 241 -15.69 -3.47 16.25
N LEU A 242 -14.50 -3.22 15.69
CA LEU A 242 -13.64 -4.27 15.14
C LEU A 242 -12.59 -4.78 16.11
N GLY A 243 -12.34 -4.04 17.20
CA GLY A 243 -11.45 -4.44 18.28
C GLY A 243 -10.03 -4.74 17.79
N PRO A 244 -9.41 -5.84 18.28
CA PRO A 244 -8.04 -6.19 17.93
C PRO A 244 -7.82 -6.54 16.46
N ALA A 245 -8.87 -6.78 15.67
CA ALA A 245 -8.72 -7.07 14.25
C ALA A 245 -8.10 -5.89 13.49
N VAL A 246 -8.26 -4.65 13.97
CA VAL A 246 -7.59 -3.48 13.40
C VAL A 246 -6.14 -3.44 13.90
N TYR A 247 -5.20 -3.92 13.08
CA TYR A 247 -3.80 -3.99 13.47
C TYR A 247 -3.02 -2.69 13.23
N GLY A 248 -3.51 -1.81 12.34
CA GLY A 248 -2.78 -0.61 11.92
C GLY A 248 -3.62 0.38 11.11
N ALA A 249 -2.98 1.47 10.70
CA ALA A 249 -3.57 2.49 9.82
C ALA A 249 -2.59 2.95 8.74
N GLU A 250 -3.13 3.47 7.65
CA GLU A 250 -2.41 3.97 6.48
C GLU A 250 -1.38 2.94 5.96
N ASP A 251 -0.10 3.28 6.03
CA ASP A 251 1.01 2.48 5.52
C ASP A 251 1.55 1.47 6.55
N ASP A 252 0.92 1.32 7.72
CA ASP A 252 1.24 0.21 8.62
C ASP A 252 1.09 -1.13 7.88
N SER A 253 1.94 -2.09 8.19
CA SER A 253 1.85 -3.46 7.71
C SER A 253 2.12 -4.40 8.88
N LEU A 254 1.69 -5.66 8.80
CA LEU A 254 1.84 -6.60 9.92
C LEU A 254 3.31 -6.79 10.32
N ASP A 255 4.25 -6.86 9.35
CA ASP A 255 5.69 -6.90 9.62
C ASP A 255 6.15 -5.68 10.42
N ARG A 256 5.77 -4.46 10.01
CA ARG A 256 6.12 -3.22 10.73
C ARG A 256 5.57 -3.21 12.15
N VAL A 257 4.34 -3.68 12.34
CA VAL A 257 3.72 -3.75 13.67
C VAL A 257 4.42 -4.78 14.55
N VAL A 258 4.73 -5.97 14.01
CA VAL A 258 5.49 -7.02 14.70
C VAL A 258 6.87 -6.52 15.10
N HIS A 259 7.63 -5.90 14.18
CA HIS A 259 8.94 -5.34 14.49
C HIS A 259 8.89 -4.28 15.58
N ARG A 260 7.90 -3.39 15.54
CA ARG A 260 7.71 -2.36 16.57
C ARG A 260 7.45 -2.99 17.94
N LEU A 261 6.61 -4.03 17.99
CA LEU A 261 6.30 -4.75 19.22
C LEU A 261 7.53 -5.49 19.78
N LEU A 262 8.29 -6.18 18.93
CA LEU A 262 9.52 -6.88 19.31
C LEU A 262 10.59 -5.90 19.80
N ALA A 263 10.81 -4.81 19.06
CA ALA A 263 11.81 -3.79 19.41
C ALA A 263 11.50 -3.12 20.75
N ALA A 264 10.23 -2.82 21.03
CA ALA A 264 9.80 -2.25 22.30
C ALA A 264 10.06 -3.18 23.50
N ARG A 265 10.19 -4.49 23.26
CA ARG A 265 10.48 -5.51 24.28
C ARG A 265 11.95 -5.94 24.30
N GLY A 266 12.75 -5.52 23.32
CA GLY A 266 14.13 -6.02 23.13
C GLY A 266 14.18 -7.50 22.74
N GLU A 267 13.15 -7.99 22.05
CA GLU A 267 12.97 -9.40 21.70
C GLU A 267 13.17 -9.64 20.21
N THR A 268 13.40 -10.90 19.84
CA THR A 268 13.65 -11.31 18.44
C THR A 268 12.75 -12.45 18.00
N VAL A 269 12.58 -12.60 16.68
CA VAL A 269 11.84 -13.72 16.08
C VAL A 269 12.66 -14.42 15.00
N ALA A 270 12.51 -15.73 14.89
CA ALA A 270 12.96 -16.54 13.78
C ALA A 270 11.80 -17.30 13.10
N ALA A 271 11.91 -17.61 11.81
CA ALA A 271 10.83 -18.24 11.03
C ALA A 271 11.21 -19.60 10.42
N ALA A 272 10.36 -20.62 10.59
CA ALA A 272 10.46 -21.92 9.93
C ALA A 272 9.34 -22.11 8.90
N GLU A 273 9.71 -22.25 7.63
CA GLU A 273 8.76 -22.20 6.52
C GLU A 273 8.72 -23.51 5.74
N SER A 274 7.51 -24.06 5.57
CA SER A 274 7.24 -25.13 4.60
C SER A 274 6.50 -24.56 3.39
N LEU A 275 5.15 -24.52 3.41
CA LEU A 275 4.35 -24.16 2.23
C LEU A 275 4.62 -22.73 1.70
N THR A 276 5.02 -21.79 2.56
CA THR A 276 5.29 -20.40 2.18
C THR A 276 6.63 -20.25 1.48
N GLY A 277 7.59 -21.15 1.70
CA GLY A 277 8.83 -21.22 0.92
C GLY A 277 9.74 -19.99 1.04
N GLY A 278 9.75 -19.29 2.18
CA GLY A 278 10.60 -18.12 2.42
C GLY A 278 9.86 -16.78 2.38
N LEU A 279 8.54 -16.78 2.15
CA LEU A 279 7.74 -15.55 2.08
C LEU A 279 7.59 -14.85 3.44
N ILE A 280 7.58 -15.58 4.56
CA ILE A 280 7.52 -14.96 5.89
C ILE A 280 8.83 -14.23 6.17
N GLY A 281 9.97 -14.86 5.91
CA GLY A 281 11.28 -14.21 6.01
C GLY A 281 11.41 -13.01 5.07
N ALA A 282 10.89 -13.11 3.84
CA ALA A 282 10.86 -12.00 2.90
C ALA A 282 10.02 -10.81 3.42
N GLU A 283 8.83 -11.08 3.99
CA GLU A 283 7.97 -10.03 4.56
C GLU A 283 8.63 -9.37 5.78
N LEU A 284 9.19 -10.16 6.70
CA LEU A 284 9.92 -9.66 7.87
C LEU A 284 11.22 -8.93 7.51
N THR A 285 11.75 -9.07 6.29
CA THR A 285 12.95 -8.35 5.86
C THR A 285 12.66 -7.14 4.97
N ALA A 286 11.40 -6.95 4.59
CA ALA A 286 10.97 -5.80 3.77
C ALA A 286 11.10 -4.45 4.50
N MET A 287 11.05 -4.46 5.83
CA MET A 287 11.19 -3.26 6.66
C MET A 287 12.68 -2.91 6.87
N PRO A 288 13.12 -1.67 6.53
CA PRO A 288 14.48 -1.22 6.82
C PRO A 288 14.79 -1.24 8.33
N GLY A 289 15.87 -1.90 8.72
CA GLY A 289 16.24 -2.10 10.13
C GLY A 289 15.67 -3.37 10.76
N SER A 290 15.00 -4.22 9.99
CA SER A 290 14.48 -5.53 10.42
C SER A 290 15.52 -6.42 11.12
N SER A 291 16.81 -6.28 10.81
CA SER A 291 17.90 -7.02 11.47
C SER A 291 17.98 -6.82 12.98
N ALA A 292 17.37 -5.77 13.53
CA ALA A 292 17.29 -5.56 14.98
C ALA A 292 16.37 -6.55 15.70
N THR A 293 15.43 -7.19 14.99
CA THR A 293 14.38 -8.03 15.61
C THR A 293 14.12 -9.34 14.84
N TYR A 294 14.45 -9.43 13.55
CA TYR A 294 14.43 -10.69 12.82
C TYR A 294 15.81 -11.36 12.87
N ALA A 295 15.91 -12.45 13.63
CA ALA A 295 17.18 -13.14 13.87
C ALA A 295 17.56 -14.11 12.74
N GLY A 296 16.59 -14.51 11.91
CA GLY A 296 16.82 -15.39 10.76
C GLY A 296 15.69 -16.41 10.56
N GLY A 297 15.92 -17.41 9.72
CA GLY A 297 14.91 -18.43 9.46
C GLY A 297 15.42 -19.61 8.65
N MET A 298 14.58 -20.62 8.51
CA MET A 298 14.87 -21.85 7.78
C MET A 298 13.69 -22.24 6.90
N VAL A 299 13.95 -22.47 5.61
CA VAL A 299 12.97 -23.09 4.72
C VAL A 299 13.13 -24.60 4.77
N THR A 300 12.28 -25.26 5.56
CA THR A 300 12.26 -26.72 5.75
C THR A 300 11.19 -27.38 4.87
N TYR A 301 11.35 -27.20 3.55
CA TYR A 301 10.37 -27.62 2.55
C TYR A 301 10.17 -29.15 2.53
N ALA A 302 11.27 -29.91 2.60
CA ALA A 302 11.23 -31.37 2.70
C ALA A 302 10.94 -31.84 4.14
N THR A 303 10.19 -32.93 4.31
CA THR A 303 9.89 -33.53 5.63
C THR A 303 11.16 -33.85 6.41
N GLU A 304 12.18 -34.42 5.75
CA GLU A 304 13.47 -34.72 6.38
C GLU A 304 14.22 -33.45 6.85
N ALA A 305 14.02 -32.31 6.17
CA ALA A 305 14.61 -31.04 6.62
C ALA A 305 13.99 -30.56 7.94
N LYS A 306 12.70 -30.82 8.18
CA LYS A 306 12.03 -30.52 9.46
C LYS A 306 12.69 -31.30 10.61
N ARG A 307 12.96 -32.59 10.40
CA ARG A 307 13.66 -33.44 11.38
C ARG A 307 15.10 -32.98 11.60
N ARG A 308 15.89 -32.88 10.53
CA ARG A 308 17.34 -32.64 10.62
C ARG A 308 17.70 -31.24 11.11
N LEU A 309 16.95 -30.21 10.69
CA LEU A 309 17.29 -28.81 10.97
C LEU A 309 16.56 -28.23 12.17
N LEU A 310 15.32 -28.68 12.43
CA LEU A 310 14.47 -28.14 13.50
C LEU A 310 14.25 -29.14 14.64
N GLY A 311 14.79 -30.36 14.55
CA GLY A 311 14.62 -31.37 15.59
C GLY A 311 13.19 -31.87 15.76
N VAL A 312 12.35 -31.77 14.71
CA VAL A 312 10.99 -32.34 14.76
C VAL A 312 11.09 -33.85 14.99
N PRO A 313 10.38 -34.42 16.00
CA PRO A 313 10.48 -35.85 16.32
C PRO A 313 10.12 -36.75 15.13
N ALA A 314 10.88 -37.84 14.97
CA ALA A 314 10.74 -38.74 13.83
C ALA A 314 9.47 -39.59 13.91
N ASP A 315 9.10 -40.00 15.12
CA ASP A 315 7.84 -40.66 15.45
C ASP A 315 6.64 -39.78 15.13
N LEU A 316 6.68 -38.49 15.49
CA LEU A 316 5.62 -37.53 15.15
C LEU A 316 5.41 -37.38 13.64
N LEU A 317 6.50 -37.28 12.87
CA LEU A 317 6.42 -37.20 11.41
C LEU A 317 5.95 -38.50 10.76
N ALA A 318 6.30 -39.65 11.34
CA ALA A 318 5.88 -40.95 10.83
C ALA A 318 4.38 -41.22 11.11
N GLU A 319 3.88 -40.78 12.27
CA GLU A 319 2.49 -40.99 12.68
C GLU A 319 1.51 -40.03 11.98
N HIS A 320 1.86 -38.74 11.92
CA HIS A 320 0.93 -37.69 11.48
C HIS A 320 1.32 -36.99 10.17
N GLY A 321 2.48 -37.31 9.60
CA GLY A 321 3.00 -36.61 8.43
C GLY A 321 3.45 -35.18 8.74
N ALA A 322 3.70 -34.39 7.69
CA ALA A 322 4.22 -33.02 7.85
C ALA A 322 3.15 -31.96 8.13
N VAL A 323 1.86 -32.28 7.93
CA VAL A 323 0.73 -31.35 8.01
C VAL A 323 -0.07 -31.62 9.28
N HIS A 324 0.49 -31.24 10.44
CA HIS A 324 -0.11 -31.50 11.75
C HIS A 324 0.16 -30.33 12.71
N PRO A 325 -0.74 -30.01 13.66
CA PRO A 325 -0.53 -28.93 14.64
C PRO A 325 0.73 -29.15 15.49
N ASP A 326 1.00 -30.38 15.94
CA ASP A 326 2.19 -30.67 16.75
C ASP A 326 3.49 -30.52 15.94
N VAL A 327 3.44 -30.77 14.63
CA VAL A 327 4.58 -30.52 13.74
C VAL A 327 4.82 -29.01 13.63
N ALA A 328 3.77 -28.20 13.50
CA ALA A 328 3.91 -26.74 13.52
C ALA A 328 4.50 -26.23 14.85
N ALA A 329 4.04 -26.77 15.99
CA ALA A 329 4.59 -26.45 17.31
C ALA A 329 6.07 -26.83 17.45
N ALA A 330 6.44 -28.04 17.00
CA ALA A 330 7.81 -28.52 17.03
C ALA A 330 8.73 -27.70 16.11
N MET A 331 8.24 -27.35 14.90
CA MET A 331 8.97 -26.46 13.99
C MET A 331 9.21 -25.07 14.59
N ALA A 332 8.20 -24.50 15.26
CA ALA A 332 8.31 -23.19 15.90
C ALA A 332 9.34 -23.20 17.04
N ALA A 333 9.29 -24.21 17.91
CA ALA A 333 10.29 -24.37 18.98
C ALA A 333 11.69 -24.62 18.40
N GLY A 334 11.79 -25.49 17.40
CA GLY A 334 13.05 -25.85 16.75
C GLY A 334 13.75 -24.65 16.11
N VAL A 335 13.03 -23.77 15.42
CA VAL A 335 13.65 -22.60 14.78
C VAL A 335 14.05 -21.54 15.78
N ARG A 336 13.24 -21.34 16.83
CA ARG A 336 13.59 -20.46 17.96
C ARG A 336 14.93 -20.88 18.55
N ASP A 337 15.05 -22.16 18.88
CA ASP A 337 16.21 -22.71 19.58
C ASP A 337 17.45 -22.77 18.67
N ALA A 338 17.29 -23.16 17.39
CA ALA A 338 18.39 -23.27 16.44
C ALA A 338 18.99 -21.90 16.05
N VAL A 339 18.18 -20.85 16.01
CA VAL A 339 18.63 -19.48 15.69
C VAL A 339 19.01 -18.69 16.95
N GLY A 340 18.50 -19.08 18.13
CA GLY A 340 18.69 -18.33 19.37
C GLY A 340 17.80 -17.09 19.44
N ALA A 341 16.58 -17.16 18.88
CA ALA A 341 15.61 -16.07 18.92
C ALA A 341 14.71 -16.14 20.16
N THR A 342 14.07 -15.03 20.55
CA THR A 342 13.09 -15.03 21.64
C THR A 342 11.83 -15.81 21.25
N TYR A 343 11.38 -15.63 20.01
CA TYR A 343 10.22 -16.29 19.43
C TYR A 343 10.60 -17.12 18.20
N GLY A 344 9.90 -18.23 17.99
CA GLY A 344 9.90 -18.96 16.73
C GLY A 344 8.51 -18.97 16.13
N LEU A 345 8.40 -18.66 14.85
CA LEU A 345 7.17 -18.70 14.06
C LEU A 345 7.32 -19.81 13.02
N ALA A 346 6.34 -20.70 12.89
CA ALA A 346 6.41 -21.78 11.92
C ALA A 346 5.10 -22.00 11.18
N VAL A 347 5.20 -22.44 9.92
CA VAL A 347 4.04 -22.78 9.08
C VAL A 347 4.24 -24.10 8.32
N THR A 348 3.21 -24.93 8.34
CA THR A 348 3.10 -26.17 7.55
C THR A 348 1.67 -26.37 7.05
N GLY A 349 1.46 -27.08 5.94
CA GLY A 349 0.16 -27.10 5.28
C GLY A 349 0.21 -27.41 3.79
N VAL A 350 -0.95 -27.37 3.15
CA VAL A 350 -1.20 -27.74 1.76
C VAL A 350 -1.62 -26.52 0.95
N ALA A 351 -0.68 -25.95 0.18
CA ALA A 351 -0.99 -24.82 -0.70
C ALA A 351 -1.62 -25.22 -2.05
N GLY A 352 -1.69 -26.51 -2.37
CA GLY A 352 -2.22 -26.99 -3.65
C GLY A 352 -1.23 -26.90 -4.83
N PRO A 353 -1.69 -27.25 -6.06
CA PRO A 353 -3.10 -27.46 -6.43
C PRO A 353 -3.70 -28.80 -5.99
N ASP A 354 -2.87 -29.79 -5.63
CA ASP A 354 -3.32 -31.12 -5.23
C ASP A 354 -3.43 -31.25 -3.70
N THR A 355 -4.23 -32.22 -3.25
CA THR A 355 -4.24 -32.65 -1.85
C THR A 355 -2.90 -33.30 -1.48
N GLN A 356 -2.58 -33.30 -0.19
CA GLN A 356 -1.36 -33.96 0.30
C GLN A 356 -1.67 -34.73 1.58
N ASP A 357 -1.27 -36.01 1.64
CA ASP A 357 -1.41 -36.87 2.81
C ASP A 357 -2.84 -36.90 3.38
N GLY A 358 -3.86 -36.82 2.50
CA GLY A 358 -5.27 -36.79 2.88
C GLY A 358 -5.80 -35.41 3.31
N HIS A 359 -4.94 -34.39 3.40
CA HIS A 359 -5.35 -33.02 3.73
C HIS A 359 -5.79 -32.24 2.48
N PRO A 360 -6.94 -31.54 2.55
CA PRO A 360 -7.40 -30.71 1.45
C PRO A 360 -6.51 -29.47 1.27
N VAL A 361 -6.49 -28.94 0.05
CA VAL A 361 -5.87 -27.65 -0.28
C VAL A 361 -6.46 -26.56 0.62
N GLY A 362 -5.59 -25.73 1.19
CA GLY A 362 -5.97 -24.69 2.15
C GLY A 362 -5.81 -25.09 3.62
N THR A 363 -5.52 -26.37 3.91
CA THR A 363 -5.15 -26.81 5.27
C THR A 363 -3.82 -26.19 5.67
N VAL A 364 -3.79 -25.39 6.73
CA VAL A 364 -2.58 -24.72 7.21
C VAL A 364 -2.55 -24.76 8.74
N TYR A 365 -1.40 -25.10 9.30
CA TYR A 365 -1.08 -24.96 10.72
C TYR A 365 0.01 -23.93 10.92
N ILE A 366 -0.21 -23.04 11.88
CA ILE A 366 0.70 -21.95 12.22
C ILE A 366 1.04 -22.07 13.69
N GLY A 367 2.33 -22.20 14.00
CA GLY A 367 2.83 -22.31 15.37
C GLY A 367 3.66 -21.10 15.77
N VAL A 368 3.50 -20.63 17.00
CA VAL A 368 4.39 -19.70 17.67
C VAL A 368 4.93 -20.35 18.95
N ALA A 369 6.24 -20.33 19.11
CA ALA A 369 6.92 -20.71 20.34
C ALA A 369 7.57 -19.48 20.96
N GLY A 370 7.30 -19.21 22.24
CA GLY A 370 7.81 -18.04 22.94
C GLY A 370 8.65 -18.39 24.19
N PRO A 371 8.98 -17.38 25.02
CA PRO A 371 9.64 -17.58 26.31
C PRO A 371 8.89 -18.54 27.23
N GLY A 372 9.63 -19.18 28.14
CA GLY A 372 9.06 -20.13 29.11
C GLY A 372 8.49 -21.40 28.47
N ASN A 373 8.91 -21.73 27.25
CA ASN A 373 8.37 -22.83 26.44
C ASN A 373 6.86 -22.71 26.15
N SER A 374 6.31 -21.49 26.15
CA SER A 374 4.96 -21.25 25.66
C SER A 374 4.86 -21.65 24.18
N ARG A 375 3.76 -22.32 23.83
CA ARG A 375 3.46 -22.76 22.46
C ARG A 375 2.00 -22.47 22.16
N THR A 376 1.77 -21.84 21.02
CA THR A 376 0.44 -21.52 20.51
C THR A 376 0.36 -22.02 19.08
N VAL A 377 -0.65 -22.80 18.75
CA VAL A 377 -0.89 -23.29 17.39
C VAL A 377 -2.32 -22.96 16.99
N VAL A 378 -2.50 -22.51 15.75
CA VAL A 378 -3.81 -22.28 15.16
C VAL A 378 -3.89 -22.90 13.78
N SER A 379 -5.10 -23.21 13.35
CA SER A 379 -5.41 -23.71 12.01
C SER A 379 -6.47 -22.80 11.36
N PRO A 380 -6.08 -21.69 10.72
CA PRO A 380 -7.05 -20.76 10.17
C PRO A 380 -7.84 -21.39 9.02
N LYS A 381 -9.15 -21.13 8.97
CA LYS A 381 -9.96 -21.46 7.79
C LYS A 381 -9.67 -20.45 6.69
N LEU A 382 -8.95 -20.88 5.66
CA LEU A 382 -8.67 -20.06 4.48
C LEU A 382 -9.80 -20.29 3.46
N PRO A 383 -10.57 -19.28 3.04
CA PRO A 383 -11.50 -19.38 1.94
C PRO A 383 -10.67 -19.38 0.67
N VAL A 384 -10.67 -20.54 0.05
CA VAL A 384 -9.95 -20.89 -1.17
C VAL A 384 -10.91 -20.55 -2.32
N PRO A 385 -10.78 -19.39 -3.00
CA PRO A 385 -11.73 -19.01 -4.04
C PRO A 385 -11.33 -19.72 -5.33
N GLY A 386 -11.89 -20.91 -5.57
CA GLY A 386 -11.77 -21.63 -6.84
C GLY A 386 -10.80 -22.82 -6.83
N ALA A 387 -10.36 -23.21 -8.03
CA ALA A 387 -9.47 -24.35 -8.25
C ALA A 387 -8.35 -23.96 -9.23
N GLY A 388 -7.22 -24.68 -9.19
CA GLY A 388 -6.10 -24.49 -10.13
C GLY A 388 -4.86 -23.82 -9.52
N ALA A 389 -3.85 -23.58 -10.35
CA ALA A 389 -2.50 -23.19 -9.90
C ALA A 389 -2.42 -21.81 -9.23
N GLU A 390 -3.31 -20.88 -9.60
CA GLU A 390 -3.34 -19.52 -9.05
C GLU A 390 -3.63 -19.49 -7.54
N ILE A 391 -4.38 -20.48 -7.05
CA ILE A 391 -4.78 -20.56 -5.65
C ILE A 391 -3.62 -20.80 -4.70
N ARG A 392 -2.56 -21.43 -5.20
CA ARG A 392 -1.35 -21.69 -4.45
C ARG A 392 -0.69 -20.41 -3.98
N ALA A 393 -0.65 -19.40 -4.85
CA ALA A 393 -0.09 -18.09 -4.50
C ALA A 393 -0.94 -17.39 -3.42
N VAL A 394 -2.28 -17.46 -3.54
CA VAL A 394 -3.23 -16.88 -2.59
C VAL A 394 -3.10 -17.54 -1.22
N ILE A 395 -3.12 -18.87 -1.12
CA ILE A 395 -2.99 -19.60 0.15
C ILE A 395 -1.66 -19.27 0.84
N ARG A 396 -0.57 -19.24 0.07
CA ARG A 396 0.74 -18.85 0.61
C ARG A 396 0.74 -17.43 1.16
N ARG A 397 0.13 -16.47 0.46
CA ARG A 397 0.02 -15.09 0.94
C ARG A 397 -0.85 -14.98 2.18
N MET A 398 -2.03 -15.62 2.19
CA MET A 398 -2.89 -15.67 3.37
C MET A 398 -2.17 -16.27 4.57
N THR A 399 -1.41 -17.35 4.37
CA THR A 399 -0.60 -17.98 5.43
C THR A 399 0.39 -17.00 6.06
N VAL A 400 1.07 -16.17 5.26
CA VAL A 400 2.00 -15.14 5.78
C VAL A 400 1.26 -14.15 6.68
N VAL A 401 0.11 -13.65 6.23
CA VAL A 401 -0.71 -12.69 6.98
C VAL A 401 -1.18 -13.29 8.31
N HIS A 402 -1.75 -14.50 8.27
CA HIS A 402 -2.19 -15.19 9.49
C HIS A 402 -1.02 -15.50 10.44
N ALA A 403 0.17 -15.79 9.92
CA ALA A 403 1.35 -16.09 10.72
C ALA A 403 1.86 -14.86 11.48
N LEU A 404 1.98 -13.71 10.79
CA LEU A 404 2.38 -12.46 11.42
C LEU A 404 1.32 -11.92 12.38
N GLU A 405 0.04 -12.10 12.07
CA GLU A 405 -1.06 -11.73 12.96
C GLU A 405 -1.09 -12.60 14.23
N LEU A 406 -0.85 -13.91 14.13
CA LEU A 406 -0.72 -14.77 15.31
C LEU A 406 0.42 -14.30 16.21
N LEU A 407 1.59 -14.02 15.62
CA LEU A 407 2.73 -13.49 16.36
C LEU A 407 2.40 -12.15 17.04
N ARG A 408 1.73 -11.24 16.33
CA ARG A 408 1.27 -9.96 16.91
C ARG A 408 0.36 -10.18 18.12
N ARG A 409 -0.60 -11.10 18.01
CA ARG A 409 -1.52 -11.45 19.11
C ARG A 409 -0.78 -12.01 20.32
N VAL A 410 0.15 -12.95 20.10
CA VAL A 410 1.00 -13.50 21.17
C VAL A 410 1.80 -12.39 21.86
N LEU A 411 2.42 -11.48 21.10
CA LEU A 411 3.17 -10.36 21.66
C LEU A 411 2.28 -9.42 22.48
N MET A 412 1.02 -9.25 22.08
CA MET A 412 0.04 -8.40 22.75
C MET A 412 -0.72 -9.10 23.89
N GLY A 413 -0.52 -10.39 24.11
CA GLY A 413 -1.29 -11.18 25.09
C GLY A 413 -2.78 -11.31 24.73
N LEU A 414 -3.09 -11.30 23.43
CA LEU A 414 -4.44 -11.49 22.90
C LEU A 414 -4.72 -12.97 22.65
N ASP A 415 -6.00 -13.36 22.68
CA ASP A 415 -6.42 -14.72 22.36
C ASP A 415 -6.00 -15.12 20.94
N ALA A 416 -5.54 -16.35 20.79
CA ALA A 416 -5.01 -16.87 19.53
C ALA A 416 -6.11 -17.32 18.56
N GLU A 417 -7.26 -17.75 19.09
CA GLU A 417 -8.40 -18.24 18.32
C GLU A 417 -9.20 -17.09 17.68
N ASP A 418 -9.89 -17.42 16.59
CA ASP A 418 -10.69 -16.44 15.84
C ASP A 418 -12.04 -16.21 16.52
N GLU A 419 -12.40 -14.95 16.79
CA GLU A 419 -13.78 -14.56 17.14
C GLU A 419 -14.78 -14.76 15.98
N SER A 420 -14.33 -15.29 14.83
CA SER A 420 -15.21 -15.53 13.67
C SER A 420 -16.09 -16.77 13.82
N GLU A 421 -15.91 -17.59 14.86
CA GLU A 421 -16.75 -18.77 15.11
C GLU A 421 -18.23 -18.39 15.27
N GLU A 422 -18.54 -17.22 15.84
CA GLU A 422 -19.93 -16.77 16.01
C GLU A 422 -20.61 -16.33 14.70
N ALA A 423 -19.85 -15.91 13.68
CA ALA A 423 -20.43 -15.30 12.47
C ALA A 423 -20.86 -16.33 11.40
N GLN A 424 -20.49 -17.61 11.54
CA GLN A 424 -20.82 -18.66 10.57
C GLN A 424 -22.00 -19.54 11.00
N ALA A 425 -22.34 -19.59 12.30
CA ALA A 425 -23.57 -20.21 12.77
C ALA A 425 -24.82 -19.62 12.05
N ASP A 426 -24.78 -18.32 11.74
CA ASP A 426 -25.85 -17.61 11.02
C ASP A 426 -25.98 -17.98 9.52
N ARG A 427 -25.02 -18.71 8.93
CA ARG A 427 -25.12 -19.19 7.54
C ARG A 427 -25.64 -20.62 7.43
N GLU A 428 -25.26 -21.51 8.35
CA GLU A 428 -25.68 -22.91 8.28
C GLU A 428 -27.15 -23.11 8.70
N ASP A 429 -27.74 -22.14 9.43
CA ASP A 429 -29.18 -22.14 9.77
C ASP A 429 -30.09 -21.51 8.70
N ARG A 430 -29.56 -21.18 7.52
CA ARG A 430 -30.33 -20.53 6.43
C ARG A 430 -30.29 -21.21 5.06
N ASP A 431 -29.75 -22.43 4.96
CA ASP A 431 -29.81 -23.25 3.73
C ASP A 431 -30.76 -24.46 3.87
#